data_AF-A0A9D8BQU3-F1
#
_entry.id   AF-A0A9D8BQU3-F1
#
_cell.length_a   1.000
_cell.length_b   1.000
_cell.length_c   1.000
_cell.angle_alpha   90.00
_cell.angle_beta   90.00
_cell.angle_gamma   90.00
#
_symmetry.space_group_name_H-M   'P 1'
#
loop_
_entity.id
_entity.type
_entity.pdbx_description
1 polymer ?
#
loop_
_entity_poly.entity_id
_entity_poly.type
_entity_poly.pdbx_seq_one_letter_code
_entity_poly.pdbx_strand_id
1 'polypeptide(L)'
;MPRVLFVNPWASDFSAFDLWARPLGLLYLAGVARQMGCEPILLDCTDRNHPSLDPRPYGPRSFSCGKYPAVELPKPAALRWVPRKFKRYGISV
;
A
#
# COMPACT_ATOMS: atom_id res chain seq x y z
N MET A 1 -1.19 -17.53 -21.83
CA MET A 1 -1.86 -17.51 -20.51
C MET A 1 -2.39 -16.09 -20.28
N PRO A 2 -3.67 -15.87 -19.95
CA PRO A 2 -4.19 -14.52 -19.67
C PRO A 2 -3.51 -13.91 -18.44
N ARG A 3 -3.23 -12.62 -18.47
CA ARG A 3 -2.61 -11.87 -17.35
C ARG A 3 -3.67 -11.07 -16.63
N VAL A 4 -3.71 -11.17 -15.30
CA VAL A 4 -4.71 -10.49 -14.46
C VAL A 4 -4.00 -9.62 -13.43
N LEU A 5 -4.26 -8.32 -13.46
CA LEU A 5 -3.68 -7.35 -12.53
C LEU A 5 -4.58 -7.18 -11.30
N PHE A 6 -4.02 -7.43 -10.12
CA PHE A 6 -4.60 -7.17 -8.81
C PHE A 6 -3.94 -5.92 -8.24
N VAL A 7 -4.73 -4.92 -7.85
CA VAL A 7 -4.21 -3.65 -7.32
C VAL A 7 -4.69 -3.46 -5.89
N ASN A 8 -3.76 -3.40 -4.95
CA ASN A 8 -4.03 -2.85 -3.61
C ASN A 8 -3.68 -1.35 -3.67
N PRO A 9 -4.66 -0.44 -3.65
CA PRO A 9 -4.42 0.98 -3.86
C PRO A 9 -3.74 1.62 -2.66
N TRP A 10 -3.21 2.84 -2.87
CA TRP A 10 -2.76 3.71 -1.78
C TRP A 10 -3.87 3.95 -0.76
N ALA A 11 -3.49 4.16 0.50
CA ALA A 11 -4.41 4.61 1.55
C ALA A 11 -4.34 6.13 1.72
N SER A 12 -5.47 6.80 1.97
CA SER A 12 -5.49 8.23 2.31
C SER A 12 -6.10 8.44 3.68
N ASP A 13 -5.31 8.95 4.63
CA ASP A 13 -5.73 9.12 6.02
C ASP A 13 -4.85 10.16 6.76
N PHE A 14 -5.19 10.48 8.00
CA PHE A 14 -4.39 11.28 8.92
C PHE A 14 -3.21 10.51 9.51
N SER A 15 -3.34 9.18 9.65
CA SER A 15 -2.31 8.30 10.21
C SER A 15 -2.39 6.89 9.61
N ALA A 16 -1.25 6.33 9.21
CA ALA A 16 -1.14 4.92 8.84
C ALA A 16 0.22 4.38 9.25
N PHE A 17 0.26 3.13 9.69
CA PHE A 17 1.46 2.41 10.09
C PHE A 17 1.34 0.96 9.66
N ASP A 18 2.42 0.41 9.12
CA ASP A 18 2.48 -0.99 8.70
C ASP A 18 2.77 -1.88 9.91
N LEU A 19 1.72 -2.56 10.40
CA LEU A 19 1.79 -3.66 11.36
C LEU A 19 1.66 -5.00 10.64
N TRP A 20 2.56 -5.25 9.67
CA TRP A 20 2.55 -6.43 8.80
C TRP A 20 1.32 -6.52 7.89
N ALA A 21 0.83 -5.37 7.43
CA ALA A 21 -0.33 -5.30 6.56
C ALA A 21 -0.05 -5.99 5.21
N ARG A 22 -1.00 -6.83 4.75
CA ARG A 22 -0.96 -7.49 3.45
C ARG A 22 -2.37 -7.57 2.86
N PRO A 23 -2.54 -7.44 1.52
CA PRO A 23 -3.84 -7.50 0.88
C PRO A 23 -4.34 -8.95 0.73
N LEU A 24 -4.62 -9.63 1.85
CA LEU A 24 -4.95 -11.06 1.88
C LEU A 24 -6.08 -11.44 0.93
N GLY A 25 -7.14 -10.61 0.84
CA GLY A 25 -8.23 -10.83 -0.11
C GLY A 25 -7.75 -10.91 -1.57
N LEU A 26 -6.87 -10.00 -1.98
CA LEU A 26 -6.28 -10.04 -3.33
C LEU A 26 -5.35 -11.23 -3.52
N LEU A 27 -4.59 -11.62 -2.48
CA LEU A 27 -3.73 -12.79 -2.53
C LEU A 27 -4.53 -14.09 -2.71
N TYR A 28 -5.68 -14.21 -2.05
CA TYR A 28 -6.59 -15.34 -2.26
C TYR A 28 -7.14 -15.36 -3.69
N LEU A 29 -7.62 -14.22 -4.20
CA LEU A 29 -8.14 -14.13 -5.56
C LEU A 29 -7.05 -14.40 -6.61
N ALA A 30 -5.82 -13.94 -6.39
CA ALA A 30 -4.67 -14.26 -7.23
C ALA A 30 -4.36 -15.76 -7.23
N GLY A 31 -4.53 -16.43 -6.09
CA GLY A 31 -4.43 -17.90 -5.97
C GLY A 31 -5.49 -18.62 -6.82
N VAL A 32 -6.75 -18.17 -6.75
CA VAL A 32 -7.85 -18.71 -7.58
C VAL A 32 -7.57 -18.47 -9.06
N ALA A 33 -7.16 -17.26 -9.44
CA ALA A 33 -6.81 -16.94 -10.83
C ALA A 33 -5.70 -17.86 -11.37
N ARG A 34 -4.69 -18.16 -10.55
CA ARG A 34 -3.63 -19.11 -10.91
C ARG A 34 -4.18 -20.52 -11.16
N GLN A 35 -5.10 -21.00 -10.32
CA GLN A 35 -5.76 -22.31 -10.51
C GLN A 35 -6.62 -22.36 -11.78
N MET A 36 -7.18 -21.22 -12.20
CA MET A 36 -7.94 -21.09 -13.46
C MET A 36 -7.03 -20.93 -14.69
N GLY A 37 -5.71 -21.07 -14.56
CA GLY A 37 -4.77 -20.95 -15.67
C GLY A 37 -4.53 -19.51 -16.12
N CYS A 38 -4.65 -18.54 -15.21
CA CYS A 38 -4.21 -17.16 -15.43
C CYS A 38 -2.85 -16.89 -14.75
N GLU A 39 -2.13 -15.87 -15.23
CA GLU A 39 -0.93 -15.31 -14.61
C GLU A 39 -1.35 -14.10 -13.75
N PRO A 40 -1.38 -14.23 -12.41
CA PRO A 40 -1.69 -13.11 -11.53
C PRO A 40 -0.49 -12.16 -11.39
N ILE A 41 -0.75 -10.86 -11.49
CA ILE A 41 0.21 -9.79 -11.24
C ILE A 41 -0.33 -8.97 -10.07
N LEU A 42 0.46 -8.78 -9.02
CA LEU A 42 0.07 -7.96 -7.87
C LEU A 42 0.83 -6.64 -7.91
N LEU A 43 0.09 -5.53 -7.88
CA LEU A 43 0.60 -4.21 -7.57
C LEU A 43 0.08 -3.80 -6.19
N ASP A 44 0.95 -3.87 -5.18
CA ASP A 44 0.64 -3.39 -3.84
C ASP A 44 1.21 -1.99 -3.65
N CYS A 45 0.36 -0.97 -3.83
CA CYS A 45 0.75 0.42 -3.66
C CYS A 45 1.08 0.76 -2.21
N THR A 46 0.79 -0.11 -1.23
CA THR A 46 1.16 0.07 0.18
C THR A 46 2.40 -0.70 0.58
N ASP A 47 3.08 -1.40 -0.35
CA ASP A 47 4.29 -2.14 -0.01
C ASP A 47 5.46 -1.21 0.33
N ARG A 48 5.81 -1.15 1.62
CA ARG A 48 6.96 -0.35 2.09
C ARG A 48 8.31 -0.86 1.60
N ASN A 49 8.36 -2.12 1.16
CA ASN A 49 9.58 -2.76 0.65
C ASN A 49 9.64 -2.70 -0.88
N HIS A 50 8.74 -1.94 -1.53
CA HIS A 50 8.69 -1.86 -2.97
C HIS A 50 10.02 -1.32 -3.54
N PRO A 51 10.57 -1.92 -4.62
CA PRO A 51 11.88 -1.53 -5.16
C PRO A 51 12.00 -0.07 -5.62
N SER A 52 10.88 0.61 -5.88
CA SER A 52 10.88 2.03 -6.27
C SER A 52 11.11 3.00 -5.09
N LEU A 53 11.13 2.51 -3.86
CA LEU A 53 11.30 3.33 -2.66
C LEU A 53 12.78 3.47 -2.29
N ASP A 54 13.17 4.68 -1.88
CA ASP A 54 14.44 4.88 -1.19
C ASP A 54 14.38 4.15 0.18
N PRO A 55 15.33 3.25 0.49
CA PRO A 55 15.43 2.59 1.79
C PRO A 55 15.60 3.56 2.96
N ARG A 56 15.86 4.86 2.76
CA ARG A 56 15.90 5.86 3.84
C ARG A 56 14.87 6.96 3.54
N PRO A 57 14.06 7.41 4.53
CA PRO A 57 14.02 7.07 5.96
C PRO A 57 13.11 5.87 6.32
N TYR A 58 12.63 5.10 5.34
CA TYR A 58 11.60 4.06 5.51
C TYR A 58 12.12 2.63 5.61
N GLY A 59 13.43 2.48 5.73
CA GLY A 59 14.14 1.20 5.71
C GLY A 59 13.72 0.23 6.82
N PRO A 60 14.17 -1.03 6.72
CA PRO A 60 13.74 -2.09 7.62
C PRO A 60 14.08 -1.72 9.06
N ARG A 61 13.04 -1.48 9.86
CA ARG A 61 13.16 -1.35 11.31
C ARG A 61 13.09 -2.73 11.96
N SER A 62 13.44 -2.78 13.24
CA SER A 62 13.20 -3.95 14.09
C SER A 62 11.78 -4.49 13.88
N PHE A 63 11.65 -5.82 13.85
CA PHE A 63 10.40 -6.56 13.68
C PHE A 63 9.70 -6.45 12.33
N SER A 64 10.35 -5.91 11.29
CA SER A 64 9.76 -5.83 9.95
C SER A 64 8.38 -5.14 9.97
N CYS A 65 8.23 -4.06 10.73
CA CYS A 65 7.08 -3.14 10.76
C CYS A 65 7.56 -1.69 10.60
N GLY A 66 6.69 -0.72 10.25
CA GLY A 66 7.19 0.64 10.03
C GLY A 66 6.19 1.67 9.52
N LYS A 67 6.66 2.92 9.42
CA LYS A 67 5.90 4.01 8.79
C LYS A 67 5.91 3.81 7.28
N TYR A 68 4.76 4.04 6.64
CA TYR A 68 4.70 4.15 5.19
C TYR A 68 5.37 5.45 4.71
N PRO A 69 5.94 5.45 3.49
CA PRO A 69 6.15 6.68 2.75
C PRO A 69 4.81 7.40 2.59
N ALA A 70 4.84 8.73 2.67
CA ALA A 70 3.62 9.51 2.65
C ALA A 70 3.81 10.85 1.95
N VAL A 71 2.78 11.26 1.22
CA VAL A 71 2.67 12.57 0.57
C VAL A 71 1.49 13.31 1.18
N GLU A 72 1.71 14.55 1.60
CA GLU A 72 0.62 15.40 2.11
C GLU A 72 -0.39 15.70 1.00
N LEU A 73 -1.68 15.57 1.33
CA LEU A 73 -2.79 15.85 0.43
C LEU A 73 -3.64 17.00 0.97
N PRO A 74 -4.37 17.72 0.09
CA PRO A 74 -5.42 18.62 0.53
C PRO A 74 -6.43 17.88 1.41
N LYS A 75 -6.75 18.46 2.56
CA LYS A 75 -7.70 17.87 3.50
C LYS A 75 -9.13 17.99 2.97
N PRO A 76 -9.92 16.91 2.92
CA PRO A 76 -11.32 16.97 2.53
C PRO A 76 -12.10 17.97 3.38
N ALA A 77 -13.02 18.72 2.78
CA ALA A 77 -13.78 19.77 3.45
C ALA A 77 -14.49 19.27 4.72
N ALA A 78 -15.10 18.07 4.65
CA ALA A 78 -15.80 17.40 5.74
C ALA A 78 -14.90 17.06 6.94
N LEU A 79 -13.59 16.99 6.74
CA LEU A 79 -12.62 16.59 7.76
C LEU A 79 -11.69 17.73 8.19
N ARG A 80 -11.95 18.98 7.77
CA ARG A 80 -11.09 20.15 8.05
C ARG A 80 -10.75 20.34 9.53
N TRP A 81 -11.70 19.99 10.39
CA TRP A 81 -11.63 20.12 11.84
C TRP A 81 -10.59 19.18 12.49
N VAL A 82 -10.14 18.13 11.82
CA VAL A 82 -9.14 17.19 12.37
C VAL A 82 -7.77 17.91 12.46
N PRO A 83 -7.12 18.01 13.62
CA PRO A 83 -5.89 18.79 13.81
C PRO A 83 -4.63 18.02 13.35
N ARG A 84 -4.72 17.31 12.22
CA ARG A 84 -3.62 16.53 11.63
C ARG A 84 -3.55 16.76 10.13
N LYS A 85 -2.39 16.47 9.55
CA LYS A 85 -2.18 16.50 8.09
C LYS A 85 -2.86 15.29 7.46
N PHE A 86 -3.61 15.51 6.39
CA PHE A 86 -4.16 14.44 5.56
C PHE A 86 -3.09 14.01 4.56
N LYS A 87 -2.88 12.71 4.39
CA LYS A 87 -1.77 12.16 3.59
C LYS A 87 -2.23 10.98 2.76
N ARG A 88 -1.59 10.77 1.62
CA ARG A 88 -1.57 9.51 0.88
C ARG A 88 -0.39 8.68 1.34
N TYR A 89 -0.61 7.41 1.67
CA TYR A 89 0.40 6.46 2.13
C TYR A 89 0.66 5.39 1.07
N GLY A 90 1.94 5.05 0.90
CA GLY A 90 2.37 4.00 -0.02
C GLY A 90 3.52 4.43 -0.92
N ILE A 91 3.73 3.67 -2.00
CA ILE A 91 4.82 3.85 -2.95
C ILE A 91 4.73 5.18 -3.71
N SER A 92 5.86 5.68 -4.20
CA SER A 92 5.87 6.78 -5.16
C SER A 92 5.35 6.34 -6.53
N VAL A 93 4.79 7.30 -7.29
CA VAL A 93 4.35 7.11 -8.69
C VAL A 93 5.41 7.63 -9.64
#